data_AF-A0A9E0RCM4-F1
#
_entry.id   AF-A0A9E0RCM4-F1
#
_cell.length_a   1.000
_cell.length_b   1.000
_cell.length_c   1.000
_cell.angle_alpha   90.00
_cell.angle_beta   90.00
_cell.angle_gamma   90.00
#
_symmetry.space_group_name_H-M   'P 1'
#
loop_
_entity.id
_entity.type
_entity.pdbx_description
1 polymer ?
#
loop_
_entity_poly.entity_id
_entity_poly.type
_entity_poly.pdbx_seq_one_letter_code
_entity_poly.pdbx_strand_id
1 'polypeptide(L)'
;EIYKKLLKNSSLAGSPCAPDTLDMLAQFSVLSRIKEPENSSVFSKMRVYDGQNIKDTDPKAKSIQEYRDAAGVNEGMDGLSTRFAFKILSKVFNFDTTEIAANPVHLLYVIEKQIEQEQFAPDIQERYLRFIKEFLAPHYVQFIGKEIQTAYLESYSEYGQNLFDRYVTYADLWIQDQEFRDPETGEILDRSAINEELEKIEKPAGISNPKDFRNEVVNFVLRAQANNQGQNPSWLSYEKLRSVIEKKMFSNTEDLLPVISFNPKASQEDQNKHKQFVERMVDRGYTEKQVRLLAEWYLRVRKSH
;
A
#
# COMPACT_ATOMS: atom_id res chain seq x y z
N GLU A 1 -18.64 -10.91 4.12
CA GLU A 1 -19.42 -12.10 4.59
C GLU A 1 -19.98 -13.01 3.50
N ILE A 2 -20.82 -12.54 2.57
CA ILE A 2 -21.50 -13.42 1.59
C ILE A 2 -20.52 -14.27 0.76
N TYR A 3 -19.51 -13.63 0.15
CA TYR A 3 -18.54 -14.34 -0.71
C TYR A 3 -17.63 -15.28 0.08
N LYS A 4 -17.24 -14.92 1.32
CA LYS A 4 -16.49 -15.80 2.22
C LYS A 4 -17.28 -17.09 2.54
N LYS A 5 -18.55 -16.95 2.91
CA LYS A 5 -19.43 -18.10 3.19
C LYS A 5 -19.63 -18.98 1.96
N LEU A 6 -19.77 -18.38 0.77
CA LEU A 6 -19.92 -19.17 -0.45
C LEU A 6 -18.65 -19.96 -0.76
N LEU A 7 -17.48 -19.33 -0.70
CA LEU A 7 -16.20 -20.02 -0.97
C LEU A 7 -15.98 -21.17 -0.01
N LYS A 8 -16.24 -20.97 1.29
CA LYS A 8 -16.13 -22.02 2.32
C LYS A 8 -16.97 -23.26 2.02
N ASN A 9 -18.11 -23.10 1.35
CA ASN A 9 -19.03 -24.18 1.00
C ASN A 9 -18.85 -24.71 -0.43
N SER A 10 -17.78 -24.28 -1.13
CA SER A 10 -17.50 -24.65 -2.52
C SER A 10 -16.28 -25.56 -2.64
N SER A 11 -16.06 -26.14 -3.82
CA SER A 11 -14.83 -26.88 -4.12
C SER A 11 -13.56 -26.02 -4.10
N LEU A 12 -13.71 -24.68 -4.06
CA LEU A 12 -12.62 -23.72 -4.01
C LEU A 12 -12.24 -23.30 -2.59
N ALA A 13 -12.83 -23.91 -1.55
CA ALA A 13 -12.60 -23.53 -0.15
C ALA A 13 -11.12 -23.60 0.27
N GLY A 14 -10.34 -24.52 -0.31
CA GLY A 14 -8.90 -24.67 -0.07
C GLY A 14 -8.01 -23.98 -1.10
N SER A 15 -8.60 -23.33 -2.11
CA SER A 15 -7.84 -22.63 -3.15
C SER A 15 -7.30 -21.30 -2.61
N PRO A 16 -6.03 -20.95 -2.89
CA PRO A 16 -5.47 -19.68 -2.46
C PRO A 16 -6.28 -18.48 -2.95
N CYS A 17 -6.57 -17.56 -2.05
CA CYS A 17 -7.27 -16.32 -2.35
C CYS A 17 -6.50 -15.18 -1.72
N ALA A 18 -5.82 -14.39 -2.55
CA ALA A 18 -5.00 -13.29 -2.08
C ALA A 18 -5.87 -12.27 -1.30
N PRO A 19 -5.31 -11.62 -0.27
CA PRO A 19 -5.95 -10.53 0.45
C PRO A 19 -6.60 -9.49 -0.47
N ASP A 20 -7.65 -8.83 0.05
CA ASP A 20 -8.46 -7.81 -0.63
C ASP A 20 -9.28 -8.29 -1.85
N THR A 21 -9.07 -9.50 -2.39
CA THR A 21 -9.81 -10.00 -3.57
C THR A 21 -11.34 -10.00 -3.37
N LEU A 22 -11.81 -10.54 -2.25
CA LEU A 22 -13.25 -10.64 -2.00
C LEU A 22 -13.87 -9.30 -1.60
N ASP A 23 -13.09 -8.48 -0.90
CA ASP A 23 -13.54 -7.17 -0.44
C ASP A 23 -13.62 -6.20 -1.62
N MET A 24 -12.66 -6.23 -2.56
CA MET A 24 -12.74 -5.52 -3.84
C MET A 24 -13.94 -5.95 -4.69
N LEU A 25 -14.23 -7.25 -4.80
CA LEU A 25 -15.43 -7.72 -5.52
C LEU A 25 -16.72 -7.24 -4.83
N ALA A 26 -16.74 -7.20 -3.50
CA ALA A 26 -17.86 -6.66 -2.74
C ALA A 26 -18.03 -5.16 -2.99
N GLN A 27 -16.95 -4.38 -2.95
CA GLN A 27 -16.97 -2.95 -3.27
C GLN A 27 -17.52 -2.71 -4.68
N PHE A 28 -17.03 -3.43 -5.69
CA PHE A 28 -17.55 -3.31 -7.06
C PHE A 28 -19.05 -3.63 -7.14
N SER A 29 -19.47 -4.73 -6.50
CA SER A 29 -20.87 -5.15 -6.47
C SER A 29 -21.76 -4.11 -5.81
N VAL A 30 -21.30 -3.50 -4.71
CA VAL A 30 -22.03 -2.48 -3.96
C VAL A 30 -22.08 -1.16 -4.74
N LEU A 31 -20.97 -0.71 -5.34
CA LEU A 31 -20.94 0.48 -6.19
C LEU A 31 -21.93 0.39 -7.34
N SER A 32 -22.12 -0.81 -7.91
CA SER A 32 -23.12 -1.02 -8.97
C SER A 32 -24.58 -0.83 -8.52
N ARG A 33 -24.83 -0.87 -7.21
CA ARG A 33 -26.16 -0.87 -6.59
C ARG A 33 -26.51 0.42 -5.85
N ILE A 34 -25.51 1.20 -5.47
CA ILE A 34 -25.68 2.48 -4.77
C ILE A 34 -26.02 3.58 -5.78
N LYS A 35 -26.95 4.46 -5.39
CA LYS A 35 -27.26 5.66 -6.20
C LYS A 35 -26.20 6.73 -5.98
N GLU A 36 -25.80 7.37 -7.08
CA GLU A 36 -24.82 8.46 -7.07
C GLU A 36 -25.35 9.64 -6.25
N PRO A 37 -24.62 10.10 -5.20
CA PRO A 37 -25.03 11.24 -4.40
C PRO A 37 -24.72 12.56 -5.11
N GLU A 38 -25.50 13.62 -4.83
CA GLU A 38 -25.34 14.92 -5.50
C GLU A 38 -24.07 15.67 -5.09
N ASN A 39 -23.68 15.57 -3.82
CA ASN A 39 -22.68 16.46 -3.21
C ASN A 39 -21.40 15.77 -2.74
N SER A 40 -21.24 14.47 -2.99
CA SER A 40 -20.07 13.70 -2.55
C SER A 40 -19.73 12.60 -3.56
N SER A 41 -18.60 11.91 -3.38
CA SER A 41 -18.28 10.75 -4.21
C SER A 41 -19.16 9.56 -3.84
N VAL A 42 -19.61 8.80 -4.84
CA VAL A 42 -20.29 7.51 -4.64
C VAL A 42 -19.41 6.52 -3.85
N PHE A 43 -18.09 6.63 -3.99
CA PHE A 43 -17.14 5.82 -3.24
C PHE A 43 -17.13 6.20 -1.75
N SER A 44 -17.17 7.49 -1.44
CA SER A 44 -17.32 7.99 -0.07
C SER A 44 -18.61 7.49 0.57
N LYS A 45 -19.73 7.54 -0.17
CA LYS A 45 -21.01 6.97 0.28
C LYS A 45 -20.93 5.47 0.59
N MET A 46 -20.29 4.68 -0.29
CA MET A 46 -20.06 3.25 -0.06
C MET A 46 -19.27 3.02 1.24
N ARG A 47 -18.18 3.76 1.47
CA ARG A 47 -17.36 3.62 2.69
C ARG A 47 -18.13 3.98 3.96
N VAL A 48 -19.00 4.99 3.91
CA VAL A 48 -19.88 5.33 5.03
C VAL A 48 -20.89 4.21 5.31
N TYR A 49 -21.44 3.58 4.27
CA TYR A 49 -22.30 2.40 4.43
C TYR A 49 -21.56 1.18 5.00
N ASP A 50 -20.27 1.08 4.74
CA ASP A 50 -19.36 0.10 5.34
C ASP A 50 -18.93 0.48 6.79
N GLY A 51 -19.50 1.57 7.35
CA GLY A 51 -19.27 1.99 8.74
C GLY A 51 -17.99 2.80 8.95
N GLN A 52 -17.30 3.17 7.88
CA GLN A 52 -16.05 3.93 7.98
C GLN A 52 -16.33 5.42 8.27
N ASN A 53 -15.61 5.99 9.24
CA ASN A 53 -15.63 7.43 9.46
C ASN A 53 -14.63 8.11 8.51
N ILE A 54 -15.16 8.79 7.50
CA ILE A 54 -14.35 9.42 6.45
C ILE A 54 -14.42 10.95 6.46
N LYS A 55 -15.02 11.57 7.49
CA LYS A 55 -15.18 13.04 7.55
C LYS A 55 -13.84 13.78 7.51
N ASP A 56 -12.80 13.19 8.09
CA ASP A 56 -11.45 13.78 8.11
C ASP A 56 -10.78 13.71 6.72
N THR A 57 -11.14 12.72 5.91
CA THR A 57 -10.58 12.52 4.56
C THR A 57 -11.44 13.11 3.45
N ASP A 58 -12.76 13.21 3.66
CA ASP A 58 -13.73 13.79 2.74
C ASP A 58 -14.77 14.60 3.54
N PRO A 59 -14.54 15.92 3.70
CA PRO A 59 -15.46 16.80 4.43
C PRO A 59 -16.86 16.90 3.81
N LYS A 60 -17.02 16.51 2.53
CA LYS A 60 -18.32 16.52 1.85
C LYS A 60 -19.13 15.26 2.12
N ALA A 61 -18.54 14.24 2.77
CA ALA A 61 -19.23 13.02 3.10
C ALA A 61 -20.37 13.26 4.11
N LYS A 62 -21.57 12.80 3.74
CA LYS A 62 -22.78 12.85 4.56
C LYS A 62 -22.82 11.70 5.57
N SER A 63 -23.66 11.84 6.59
CA SER A 63 -23.94 10.74 7.51
C SER A 63 -24.72 9.60 6.84
N ILE A 64 -24.71 8.41 7.44
CA ILE A 64 -25.46 7.25 6.93
C ILE A 64 -26.96 7.52 6.80
N GLN A 65 -27.54 8.28 7.74
CA GLN A 65 -28.96 8.62 7.74
C GLN A 65 -29.29 9.55 6.56
N GLU A 66 -28.51 10.63 6.37
CA GLU A 66 -28.71 11.56 5.26
C GLU A 66 -28.61 10.87 3.89
N TYR A 67 -27.66 9.93 3.73
CA TYR A 67 -27.54 9.18 2.48
C TYR A 67 -28.75 8.27 2.22
N ARG A 68 -29.29 7.62 3.26
CA ARG A 68 -30.48 6.78 3.14
C ARG A 68 -31.72 7.60 2.80
N ASP A 69 -31.89 8.73 3.47
CA ASP A 69 -33.03 9.63 3.25
C ASP A 69 -33.01 10.18 1.81
N ALA A 70 -31.83 10.56 1.29
CA ALA A 70 -31.67 11.04 -0.08
C ALA A 70 -31.85 9.95 -1.15
N ALA A 71 -31.39 8.72 -0.90
CA ALA A 71 -31.43 7.66 -1.90
C ALA A 71 -32.83 7.03 -2.07
N GLY A 72 -33.65 7.11 -1.01
CA GLY A 72 -35.00 6.56 -0.94
C GLY A 72 -35.03 5.04 -0.88
N VAL A 73 -36.24 4.49 -0.88
CA VAL A 73 -36.51 3.06 -0.61
C VAL A 73 -36.01 2.08 -1.70
N ASN A 74 -35.74 2.58 -2.91
CA ASN A 74 -35.33 1.76 -4.05
C ASN A 74 -33.80 1.63 -4.17
N GLU A 75 -33.02 2.21 -3.27
CA GLU A 75 -31.57 2.02 -3.29
C GLU A 75 -31.20 0.54 -3.11
N GLY A 76 -30.24 0.06 -3.90
CA GLY A 76 -29.79 -1.32 -3.83
C GLY A 76 -30.63 -2.33 -4.61
N MET A 77 -31.80 -1.93 -5.14
CA MET A 77 -32.70 -2.83 -5.88
C MET A 77 -32.19 -3.15 -7.28
N ASP A 78 -31.53 -2.20 -7.92
CA ASP A 78 -30.89 -2.35 -9.23
C ASP A 78 -29.38 -2.56 -9.11
N GLY A 79 -28.75 -3.09 -10.16
CA GLY A 79 -27.30 -3.32 -10.23
C GLY A 79 -26.91 -4.78 -10.35
N LEU A 80 -25.64 -5.10 -10.10
CA LEU A 80 -25.08 -6.42 -10.37
C LEU A 80 -25.57 -7.47 -9.37
N SER A 81 -26.08 -8.59 -9.88
CA SER A 81 -26.57 -9.71 -9.06
C SER A 81 -25.45 -10.48 -8.36
N THR A 82 -25.80 -11.21 -7.31
CA THR A 82 -24.88 -12.16 -6.68
C THR A 82 -24.40 -13.23 -7.67
N ARG A 83 -25.26 -13.66 -8.61
CA ARG A 83 -24.90 -14.57 -9.70
C ARG A 83 -23.81 -13.99 -10.60
N PHE A 84 -23.89 -12.71 -10.94
CA PHE A 84 -22.83 -12.02 -11.68
C PHE A 84 -21.51 -12.09 -10.92
N ALA A 85 -21.51 -11.71 -9.64
CA ALA A 85 -20.31 -11.76 -8.81
C ALA A 85 -19.72 -13.18 -8.68
N PHE A 86 -20.55 -14.21 -8.60
CA PHE A 86 -20.07 -15.60 -8.59
C PHE A 86 -19.45 -16.03 -9.91
N LYS A 87 -20.04 -15.62 -11.05
CA LYS A 87 -19.46 -15.87 -12.38
C LYS A 87 -18.08 -15.22 -12.50
N ILE A 88 -17.94 -13.98 -12.03
CA ILE A 88 -16.65 -13.29 -11.96
C ILE A 88 -15.67 -14.08 -11.10
N LEU A 89 -16.03 -14.37 -9.85
CA LEU A 89 -15.14 -15.04 -8.91
C LEU A 89 -14.67 -16.40 -9.44
N SER A 90 -15.59 -17.20 -10.01
CA SER A 90 -15.26 -18.47 -10.65
C SER A 90 -14.29 -18.30 -11.82
N LYS A 91 -14.46 -17.27 -12.67
CA LYS A 91 -13.52 -16.98 -13.76
C LYS A 91 -12.14 -16.56 -13.24
N VAL A 92 -12.10 -15.82 -12.12
CA VAL A 92 -10.83 -15.39 -11.51
C VAL A 92 -10.06 -16.58 -10.95
N PHE A 93 -10.70 -17.48 -10.21
CA PHE A 93 -10.05 -18.69 -9.68
C PHE A 93 -9.53 -19.63 -10.78
N ASN A 94 -10.16 -19.63 -11.96
CA ASN A 94 -9.75 -20.44 -13.11
C ASN A 94 -9.02 -19.62 -14.19
N PHE A 95 -8.53 -18.43 -13.85
CA PHE A 95 -7.88 -17.54 -14.82
C PHE A 95 -6.53 -18.09 -15.27
N ASP A 96 -5.77 -18.66 -14.34
CA ASP A 96 -4.45 -19.22 -14.58
C ASP A 96 -4.56 -20.72 -14.89
N THR A 97 -3.81 -21.19 -15.89
CA THR A 97 -3.83 -22.59 -16.31
C THR A 97 -3.00 -23.51 -15.42
N THR A 98 -2.14 -22.93 -14.57
CA THR A 98 -1.19 -23.68 -13.73
C THR A 98 -1.54 -23.63 -12.25
N GLU A 99 -2.40 -22.71 -11.82
CA GLU A 99 -2.77 -22.53 -10.42
C GLU A 99 -4.26 -22.14 -10.30
N ILE A 100 -5.00 -22.86 -9.46
CA ILE A 100 -6.39 -22.48 -9.12
C ILE A 100 -6.33 -21.52 -7.94
N ALA A 101 -6.28 -20.23 -8.22
CA ALA A 101 -6.18 -19.19 -7.20
C ALA A 101 -6.81 -17.87 -7.67
N ALA A 102 -7.23 -17.05 -6.72
CA ALA A 102 -7.80 -15.74 -7.00
C ALA A 102 -6.92 -14.61 -6.45
N ASN A 103 -6.76 -13.55 -7.23
CA ASN A 103 -6.07 -12.34 -6.82
C ASN A 103 -6.73 -11.08 -7.40
N PRO A 104 -6.47 -9.89 -6.83
CA PRO A 104 -7.15 -8.66 -7.23
C PRO A 104 -6.77 -8.16 -8.63
N VAL A 105 -5.56 -8.44 -9.12
CA VAL A 105 -5.16 -8.04 -10.48
C VAL A 105 -5.94 -8.81 -11.54
N HIS A 106 -6.05 -10.14 -11.38
CA HIS A 106 -6.92 -10.95 -12.24
C HIS A 106 -8.38 -10.55 -12.09
N LEU A 107 -8.83 -10.22 -10.87
CA LEU A 107 -10.19 -9.75 -10.64
C LEU A 107 -10.52 -8.48 -11.43
N LEU A 108 -9.66 -7.45 -11.36
CA LEU A 108 -9.85 -6.20 -12.12
C LEU A 108 -9.98 -6.48 -13.62
N TYR A 109 -9.08 -7.29 -14.16
CA TYR A 109 -9.09 -7.67 -15.58
C TYR A 109 -10.36 -8.46 -15.98
N VAL A 110 -10.75 -9.46 -15.17
CA VAL A 110 -11.92 -10.29 -15.44
C VAL A 110 -13.21 -9.47 -15.35
N ILE A 111 -13.32 -8.54 -14.41
CA ILE A 111 -14.46 -7.62 -14.31
C ILE A 111 -14.53 -6.76 -15.57
N GLU A 112 -13.43 -6.12 -15.97
CA GLU A 112 -13.38 -5.27 -17.17
C GLU A 112 -13.84 -6.03 -18.42
N LYS A 113 -13.29 -7.23 -18.63
CA LYS A 113 -13.69 -8.11 -19.75
C LYS A 113 -15.14 -8.56 -19.66
N GLN A 114 -15.65 -8.84 -18.47
CA GLN A 114 -17.05 -9.24 -18.32
C GLN A 114 -18.01 -8.09 -18.63
N ILE A 115 -17.67 -6.85 -18.26
CA ILE A 115 -18.47 -5.66 -18.58
C ILE A 115 -18.57 -5.49 -20.10
N GLU A 116 -17.45 -5.63 -20.83
CA GLU A 116 -17.43 -5.56 -22.29
C GLU A 116 -18.31 -6.66 -22.94
N GLN A 117 -18.43 -7.83 -22.31
CA GLN A 117 -19.18 -8.97 -22.84
C GLN A 117 -20.69 -8.93 -22.56
N GLU A 118 -21.13 -8.34 -21.44
CA GLU A 118 -22.55 -8.34 -21.04
C GLU A 118 -23.42 -7.35 -21.83
N GLN A 119 -22.83 -6.56 -22.74
CA GLN A 119 -23.55 -5.61 -23.60
C GLN A 119 -24.49 -4.69 -22.80
N PHE A 120 -23.98 -4.11 -21.70
CA PHE A 120 -24.73 -3.13 -20.94
C PHE A 120 -25.08 -1.90 -21.79
N ALA A 121 -26.08 -1.14 -21.34
CA ALA A 121 -26.31 0.19 -21.90
C ALA A 121 -25.02 1.04 -21.79
N PRO A 122 -24.69 1.88 -22.79
CA PRO A 122 -23.40 2.57 -22.85
C PRO A 122 -23.06 3.38 -21.58
N ASP A 123 -24.05 4.02 -20.97
CA ASP A 123 -23.94 4.78 -19.74
C ASP A 123 -23.58 3.90 -18.53
N ILE A 124 -24.20 2.73 -18.40
CA ILE A 124 -23.91 1.77 -17.34
C ILE A 124 -22.51 1.17 -17.52
N GLN A 125 -22.15 0.82 -18.76
CA GLN A 125 -20.84 0.29 -19.10
C GLN A 125 -19.74 1.30 -18.73
N GLU A 126 -19.87 2.54 -19.18
CA GLU A 126 -18.92 3.62 -18.86
C GLU A 126 -18.81 3.83 -17.35
N ARG A 127 -19.95 3.86 -16.64
CA ARG A 127 -19.98 4.02 -15.18
C ARG A 127 -19.27 2.88 -14.46
N TYR A 128 -19.45 1.63 -14.87
CA TYR A 128 -18.76 0.50 -14.24
C TYR A 128 -17.26 0.50 -14.52
N LEU A 129 -16.84 0.85 -15.73
CA LEU A 129 -15.42 1.01 -16.06
C LEU A 129 -14.79 2.16 -15.26
N ARG A 130 -15.54 3.25 -15.05
CA ARG A 130 -15.13 4.37 -14.19
C ARG A 130 -14.87 3.91 -12.76
N PHE A 131 -15.73 3.07 -12.18
CA PHE A 131 -15.51 2.53 -10.83
C PHE A 131 -14.20 1.75 -10.70
N ILE A 132 -13.82 0.99 -11.72
CA ILE A 132 -12.56 0.25 -11.73
C ILE A 132 -11.38 1.24 -11.75
N LYS A 133 -11.40 2.19 -12.69
CA LYS A 133 -10.28 3.09 -12.97
C LYS A 133 -10.08 4.17 -11.91
N GLU A 134 -11.16 4.74 -11.40
CA GLU A 134 -11.10 5.86 -10.45
C GLU A 134 -11.08 5.41 -9.00
N PHE A 135 -11.67 4.25 -8.68
CA PHE A 135 -11.82 3.80 -7.31
C PHE A 135 -11.03 2.53 -7.02
N LEU A 136 -11.39 1.39 -7.63
CA LEU A 136 -10.86 0.10 -7.20
C LEU A 136 -9.35 -0.03 -7.45
N ALA A 137 -8.89 0.26 -8.67
CA ALA A 137 -7.47 0.13 -8.99
C ALA A 137 -6.59 1.11 -8.16
N PRO A 138 -6.88 2.42 -8.06
CA PRO A 138 -6.08 3.32 -7.24
C PRO A 138 -6.03 2.94 -5.75
N HIS A 139 -7.16 2.52 -5.17
CA HIS A 139 -7.18 2.09 -3.77
C HIS A 139 -6.41 0.78 -3.57
N TYR A 140 -6.49 -0.14 -4.54
CA TYR A 140 -5.69 -1.36 -4.48
C TYR A 140 -4.19 -1.10 -4.60
N VAL A 141 -3.76 -0.17 -5.46
CA VAL A 141 -2.35 0.26 -5.54
C VAL A 141 -1.85 0.73 -4.17
N GLN A 142 -2.67 1.49 -3.43
CA GLN A 142 -2.32 1.94 -2.09
C GLN A 142 -2.26 0.76 -1.10
N PHE A 143 -3.23 -0.16 -1.16
CA PHE A 143 -3.27 -1.34 -0.31
C PHE A 143 -2.05 -2.25 -0.55
N ILE A 144 -1.83 -2.69 -1.78
CA ILE A 144 -0.72 -3.60 -2.11
C ILE A 144 0.63 -2.93 -1.89
N GLY A 145 0.71 -1.60 -2.11
CA GLY A 145 1.87 -0.81 -1.76
C GLY A 145 2.22 -0.95 -0.27
N LYS A 146 1.25 -0.77 0.63
CA LYS A 146 1.45 -0.96 2.07
C LYS A 146 1.84 -2.38 2.45
N GLU A 147 1.24 -3.38 1.81
CA GLU A 147 1.57 -4.79 2.05
C GLU A 147 3.02 -5.11 1.65
N ILE A 148 3.42 -4.71 0.44
CA ILE A 148 4.80 -4.87 -0.06
C ILE A 148 5.77 -4.14 0.87
N GLN A 149 5.45 -2.92 1.28
CA GLN A 149 6.27 -2.11 2.18
C GLN A 149 6.44 -2.76 3.55
N THR A 150 5.36 -3.30 4.12
CA THR A 150 5.41 -3.94 5.44
C THR A 150 6.24 -5.22 5.38
N ALA A 151 6.02 -6.05 4.36
CA ALA A 151 6.82 -7.26 4.13
C ALA A 151 8.30 -6.94 3.87
N TYR A 152 8.59 -5.83 3.19
CA TYR A 152 9.96 -5.34 2.98
C TYR A 152 10.63 -4.87 4.28
N LEU A 153 9.96 -4.05 5.10
CA LEU A 153 10.54 -3.57 6.36
C LEU A 153 10.84 -4.70 7.34
N GLU A 154 9.98 -5.71 7.39
CA GLU A 154 10.15 -6.89 8.25
C GLU A 154 11.38 -7.73 7.88
N SER A 155 11.83 -7.68 6.62
CA SER A 155 13.09 -8.31 6.19
C SER A 155 14.31 -7.39 6.28
N TYR A 156 14.12 -6.12 6.69
CA TYR A 156 15.14 -5.07 6.61
C TYR A 156 15.23 -4.17 7.86
N SER A 157 15.22 -4.78 9.05
CA SER A 157 15.54 -4.04 10.28
C SER A 157 16.89 -3.32 10.21
N GLU A 158 17.88 -3.92 9.54
CA GLU A 158 19.22 -3.33 9.38
C GLU A 158 19.22 -2.09 8.47
N TYR A 159 18.45 -2.07 7.38
CA TYR A 159 18.40 -0.89 6.52
C TYR A 159 17.69 0.29 7.20
N GLY A 160 16.64 0.01 7.97
CA GLY A 160 16.02 0.99 8.86
C GLY A 160 16.98 1.53 9.91
N GLN A 161 17.77 0.65 10.50
CA GLN A 161 18.81 1.03 11.46
C GLN A 161 19.90 1.87 10.81
N ASN A 162 20.38 1.51 9.62
CA ASN A 162 21.42 2.27 8.92
C ASN A 162 20.95 3.68 8.54
N LEU A 163 19.70 3.83 8.05
CA LEU A 163 19.11 5.15 7.79
C LEU A 163 18.96 5.96 9.07
N PHE A 164 18.57 5.31 10.17
CA PHE A 164 18.45 5.94 11.48
C PHE A 164 19.80 6.46 11.98
N ASP A 165 20.82 5.59 12.01
CA ASP A 165 22.15 5.93 12.52
C ASP A 165 22.81 7.04 11.68
N ARG A 166 22.67 6.96 10.34
CA ARG A 166 23.15 8.01 9.44
C ARG A 166 22.42 9.33 9.65
N TYR A 167 21.09 9.30 9.77
CA TYR A 167 20.31 10.52 10.03
C TYR A 167 20.72 11.18 11.35
N VAL A 168 20.89 10.41 12.42
CA VAL A 168 21.31 10.91 13.74
C VAL A 168 22.70 11.54 13.65
N THR A 169 23.64 10.87 13.00
CA THR A 169 25.02 11.37 12.82
C THR A 169 25.02 12.69 12.08
N TYR A 170 24.31 12.76 10.95
CA TYR A 170 24.23 13.98 10.14
C TYR A 170 23.51 15.11 10.88
N ALA A 171 22.43 14.80 11.60
CA ALA A 171 21.71 15.78 12.40
C ALA A 171 22.59 16.37 13.51
N ASP A 172 23.37 15.53 14.19
CA ASP A 172 24.29 15.97 15.24
C ASP A 172 25.41 16.86 14.69
N LEU A 173 26.08 16.45 13.61
CA LEU A 173 27.11 17.25 12.94
C LEU A 173 26.56 18.58 12.41
N TRP A 174 25.34 18.58 11.85
CA TRP A 174 24.68 19.79 11.38
C TRP A 174 24.34 20.77 12.53
N ILE A 175 23.96 20.25 13.71
CA ILE A 175 23.72 21.06 14.91
C ILE A 175 25.03 21.64 15.44
N GLN A 176 26.11 20.85 15.42
CA GLN A 176 27.43 21.22 15.92
C GLN A 176 28.27 22.04 14.92
N ASP A 177 27.76 22.29 13.71
CA ASP A 177 28.47 23.01 12.64
C ASP A 177 29.79 22.34 12.25
N GLN A 178 29.80 21.01 12.20
CA GLN A 178 30.95 20.17 11.86
C GLN A 178 30.80 19.55 10.48
N GLU A 179 31.93 19.34 9.81
CA GLU A 179 32.00 18.63 8.53
C GLU A 179 31.98 17.12 8.75
N PHE A 180 31.36 16.40 7.82
CA PHE A 180 31.42 14.94 7.79
C PHE A 180 32.41 14.49 6.72
N ARG A 181 33.29 13.55 7.05
CA ARG A 181 34.13 12.88 6.06
C ARG A 181 33.67 11.45 5.91
N ASP A 182 33.18 11.12 4.73
CA ASP A 182 32.72 9.78 4.40
C ASP A 182 33.91 8.79 4.48
N PRO A 183 33.84 7.74 5.32
CA PRO A 183 34.92 6.77 5.47
C PRO A 183 35.17 5.90 4.23
N GLU A 184 34.15 5.69 3.39
CA GLU A 184 34.21 4.81 2.22
C GLU A 184 34.66 5.56 0.97
N THR A 185 34.11 6.76 0.73
CA THR A 185 34.39 7.54 -0.47
C THR A 185 35.48 8.61 -0.26
N GLY A 186 35.71 9.00 1.00
CA GLY A 186 36.60 10.12 1.36
C GLY A 186 36.00 11.50 1.08
N GLU A 187 34.75 11.58 0.62
CA GLU A 187 34.01 12.81 0.35
C GLU A 187 33.82 13.62 1.64
N ILE A 188 33.97 14.95 1.54
CA ILE A 188 33.74 15.87 2.66
C ILE A 188 32.41 16.56 2.42
N LEU A 189 31.47 16.36 3.33
CA LEU A 189 30.19 17.05 3.35
C LEU A 189 30.28 18.22 4.31
N ASP A 190 30.18 19.43 3.76
CA ASP A 190 30.00 20.63 4.55
C ASP A 190 28.58 20.69 5.14
N ARG A 191 28.32 21.68 5.99
CA ARG A 191 27.01 21.83 6.62
C ARG A 191 25.86 21.98 5.62
N SER A 192 26.10 22.57 4.45
CA SER A 192 25.07 22.73 3.41
C SER A 192 24.73 21.38 2.78
N ALA A 193 25.75 20.59 2.42
CA ALA A 193 25.59 19.25 1.88
C ALA A 193 24.92 18.30 2.88
N ILE A 194 25.32 18.36 4.15
CA ILE A 194 24.64 17.59 5.23
C ILE A 194 23.16 18.00 5.32
N ASN A 195 22.85 19.30 5.20
CA ASN A 195 21.46 19.76 5.20
C ASN A 195 20.67 19.18 4.03
N GLU A 196 21.24 19.13 2.83
CA GLU A 196 20.60 18.53 1.65
C GLU A 196 20.31 17.03 1.86
N GLU A 197 21.24 16.28 2.44
CA GLU A 197 21.04 14.87 2.79
C GLU A 197 19.93 14.65 3.81
N LEU A 198 19.88 15.48 4.85
CA LEU A 198 18.80 15.45 5.86
C LEU A 198 17.45 15.82 5.25
N GLU A 199 17.40 16.82 4.37
CA GLU A 199 16.18 17.24 3.69
C GLU A 199 15.61 16.16 2.77
N LYS A 200 16.45 15.34 2.13
CA LYS A 200 16.00 14.19 1.33
C LYS A 200 15.17 13.21 2.18
N ILE A 201 15.43 13.12 3.48
CA ILE A 201 14.74 12.25 4.43
C ILE A 201 13.51 12.95 5.03
N GLU A 202 13.62 14.24 5.35
CA GLU A 202 12.58 15.02 6.05
C GLU A 202 11.43 15.49 5.15
N LYS A 203 11.72 15.87 3.89
CA LYS A 203 10.73 16.40 2.95
C LYS A 203 9.60 15.40 2.62
N PRO A 204 9.88 14.12 2.32
CA PRO A 204 8.82 13.12 2.11
C PRO A 204 7.89 12.98 3.32
N ALA A 205 8.39 13.27 4.52
CA ALA A 205 7.62 13.19 5.74
C ALA A 205 6.80 14.45 6.07
N GLY A 206 7.05 15.57 5.39
CA GLY A 206 6.36 16.83 5.59
C GLY A 206 6.79 17.55 6.87
N ILE A 207 8.04 17.38 7.31
CA ILE A 207 8.54 18.03 8.54
C ILE A 207 8.56 19.56 8.34
N SER A 208 7.74 20.27 9.13
CA SER A 208 7.58 21.72 8.99
C SER A 208 8.69 22.52 9.67
N ASN A 209 9.30 21.99 10.74
CA ASN A 209 10.41 22.62 11.44
C ASN A 209 11.59 21.63 11.59
N PRO A 210 12.44 21.52 10.55
CA PRO A 210 13.56 20.58 10.53
C PRO A 210 14.56 20.78 11.68
N LYS A 211 14.83 22.03 12.06
CA LYS A 211 15.81 22.35 13.11
C LYS A 211 15.38 21.77 14.45
N ASP A 212 14.14 22.01 14.87
CA ASP A 212 13.65 21.50 16.15
C ASP A 212 13.52 19.98 16.12
N PHE A 213 13.08 19.42 14.99
CA PHE A 213 13.00 17.97 14.79
C PHE A 213 14.37 17.28 14.93
N ARG A 214 15.41 17.80 14.27
CA ARG A 214 16.79 17.29 14.38
C ARG A 214 17.30 17.34 15.82
N ASN A 215 17.08 18.46 16.51
CA ASN A 215 17.47 18.60 17.92
C ASN A 215 16.74 17.59 18.82
N GLU A 216 15.44 17.37 18.62
CA GLU A 216 14.66 16.41 19.40
C GLU A 216 15.18 14.97 19.20
N VAL A 217 15.45 14.60 17.95
CA VAL A 217 16.02 13.29 17.57
C VAL A 217 17.36 13.06 18.25
N VAL A 218 18.31 14.00 18.08
CA VAL A 218 19.67 13.85 18.61
C VAL A 218 19.64 13.76 20.14
N ASN A 219 18.85 14.61 20.80
CA ASN A 219 18.68 14.56 22.27
C ASN A 219 18.02 13.26 22.75
N PHE A 220 17.11 12.67 21.98
CA PHE A 220 16.58 11.34 22.29
C PHE A 220 17.68 10.28 22.23
N VAL A 221 18.46 10.26 21.15
CA VAL A 221 19.50 9.23 20.96
C VAL A 221 20.64 9.37 21.95
N LEU A 222 21.13 10.59 22.21
CA LEU A 222 22.17 10.83 23.22
C LEU A 222 21.74 10.33 24.62
N ARG A 223 20.47 10.55 24.99
CA ARG A 223 19.91 10.01 26.24
C ARG A 223 19.84 8.48 26.24
N ALA A 224 19.45 7.88 25.12
CA ALA A 224 19.39 6.43 25.00
C ALA A 224 20.80 5.80 25.06
N GLN A 225 21.78 6.37 24.37
CA GLN A 225 23.18 5.96 24.40
C GLN A 225 23.78 6.04 25.80
N ALA A 226 23.51 7.12 26.54
CA ALA A 226 23.97 7.29 27.92
C ALA A 226 23.47 6.15 28.85
N ASN A 227 22.29 5.60 28.57
CA ASN A 227 21.71 4.48 29.32
C ASN A 227 22.11 3.10 28.78
N ASN A 228 22.67 3.02 27.56
CA ASN A 228 22.98 1.77 26.85
C ASN A 228 24.46 1.63 26.45
N GLN A 229 25.39 2.05 27.31
CA GLN A 229 26.84 1.90 27.09
C GLN A 229 27.34 2.48 25.75
N GLY A 230 26.72 3.56 25.28
CA GLY A 230 27.07 4.21 24.01
C GLY A 230 26.45 3.58 22.76
N GLN A 231 25.63 2.53 22.87
CA GLN A 231 24.95 1.94 21.72
C GLN A 231 23.72 2.75 21.32
N ASN A 232 23.55 2.94 20.00
CA ASN A 232 22.33 3.53 19.45
C ASN A 232 21.11 2.67 19.79
N PRO A 233 19.96 3.29 20.08
CA PRO A 233 18.73 2.55 20.26
C PRO A 233 18.26 1.98 18.92
N SER A 234 17.42 0.93 18.99
CA SER A 234 16.72 0.43 17.81
C SER A 234 15.92 1.56 17.15
N TRP A 235 15.96 1.64 15.82
CA TRP A 235 15.21 2.63 15.06
C TRP A 235 13.68 2.57 15.28
N LEU A 236 13.18 1.44 15.78
CA LEU A 236 11.78 1.24 16.18
C LEU A 236 11.42 1.92 17.51
N SER A 237 12.41 2.34 18.31
CA SER A 237 12.20 2.88 19.65
C SER A 237 11.66 4.32 19.67
N TYR A 238 11.78 5.04 18.55
CA TYR A 238 11.36 6.43 18.44
C TYR A 238 10.40 6.64 17.27
N GLU A 239 9.10 6.64 17.59
CA GLU A 239 8.00 6.68 16.63
C GLU A 239 8.10 7.84 15.63
N LYS A 240 8.53 9.03 16.10
CA LYS A 240 8.68 10.21 15.27
C LYS A 240 9.69 10.00 14.14
N LEU A 241 10.92 9.59 14.45
CA LEU A 241 11.94 9.33 13.41
C LEU A 241 11.61 8.08 12.59
N ARG A 242 11.06 7.04 13.22
CA ARG A 242 10.57 5.84 12.52
C ARG A 242 9.63 6.23 11.39
N SER A 243 8.60 7.03 11.66
CA SER A 243 7.63 7.47 10.65
C SER A 243 8.26 8.25 9.48
N VAL A 244 9.33 8.99 9.75
CA VAL A 244 10.07 9.75 8.73
C VAL A 244 10.91 8.81 7.86
N ILE A 245 11.64 7.89 8.48
CA ILE A 245 12.44 6.88 7.79
C ILE A 245 11.56 6.00 6.91
N GLU A 246 10.43 5.52 7.44
CA GLU A 246 9.45 4.76 6.69
C GLU A 246 9.01 5.54 5.43
N LYS A 247 8.56 6.79 5.59
CA LYS A 247 8.17 7.64 4.45
C LYS A 247 9.32 7.87 3.45
N LYS A 248 10.56 8.01 3.91
CA LYS A 248 11.73 8.12 3.02
C LYS A 248 11.93 6.85 2.20
N MET A 249 12.01 5.69 2.85
CA MET A 249 12.18 4.41 2.15
C MET A 249 11.11 4.20 1.07
N PHE A 250 9.90 4.71 1.31
CA PHE A 250 8.75 4.54 0.41
C PHE A 250 8.63 5.60 -0.68
N SER A 251 9.31 6.73 -0.52
CA SER A 251 9.38 7.77 -1.55
C SER A 251 10.22 7.34 -2.75
N ASN A 252 11.24 6.51 -2.52
CA ASN A 252 12.16 6.07 -3.57
C ASN A 252 11.92 4.61 -3.95
N THR A 253 11.11 4.38 -4.97
CA THR A 253 10.78 3.02 -5.46
C THR A 253 12.03 2.29 -5.95
N GLU A 254 13.09 3.01 -6.33
CA GLU A 254 14.37 2.43 -6.76
C GLU A 254 15.06 1.63 -5.66
N ASP A 255 14.95 2.08 -4.40
CA ASP A 255 15.57 1.40 -3.25
C ASP A 255 14.88 0.04 -2.97
N LEU A 256 13.61 -0.10 -3.38
CA LEU A 256 12.86 -1.35 -3.27
C LEU A 256 13.16 -2.34 -4.41
N LEU A 257 13.59 -1.84 -5.59
CA LEU A 257 13.73 -2.64 -6.81
C LEU A 257 14.59 -3.89 -6.65
N PRO A 258 15.78 -3.86 -6.01
CA PRO A 258 16.63 -5.05 -5.88
C PRO A 258 15.92 -6.21 -5.18
N VAL A 259 14.96 -5.91 -4.31
CA VAL A 259 14.30 -6.88 -3.43
C VAL A 259 12.95 -7.31 -3.95
N ILE A 260 12.17 -6.40 -4.55
CA ILE A 260 10.84 -6.76 -5.07
C ILE A 260 10.90 -7.20 -6.53
N SER A 261 11.99 -6.92 -7.25
CA SER A 261 12.18 -7.39 -8.62
C SER A 261 12.73 -8.81 -8.66
N PHE A 262 12.18 -9.62 -9.57
CA PHE A 262 12.61 -10.99 -9.80
C PHE A 262 13.79 -11.02 -10.78
N ASN A 263 14.97 -10.56 -10.34
CA ASN A 263 16.18 -10.52 -11.17
C ASN A 263 17.10 -11.73 -10.89
N PRO A 264 17.27 -12.67 -11.84
CA PRO A 264 18.10 -13.85 -11.64
C PRO A 264 19.61 -13.55 -11.59
N LYS A 265 20.04 -12.33 -11.92
CA LYS A 265 21.45 -11.88 -11.86
C LYS A 265 21.76 -11.04 -10.61
N ALA A 266 20.87 -10.99 -9.63
CA ALA A 266 21.09 -10.25 -8.39
C ALA A 266 22.21 -10.89 -7.54
N SER A 267 22.80 -10.12 -6.64
CA SER A 267 23.81 -10.62 -5.69
C SER A 267 23.23 -11.72 -4.79
N GLN A 268 24.09 -12.56 -4.20
CA GLN A 268 23.61 -13.61 -3.27
C GLN A 268 22.87 -13.02 -2.07
N GLU A 269 23.30 -11.85 -1.61
CA GLU A 269 22.66 -11.10 -0.54
C GLU A 269 21.25 -10.69 -0.96
N ASP A 270 21.10 -10.05 -2.11
CA ASP A 270 19.81 -9.61 -2.64
C ASP A 270 18.86 -10.78 -2.92
N GLN A 271 19.37 -11.93 -3.37
CA GLN A 271 18.57 -13.14 -3.53
C GLN A 271 18.02 -13.65 -2.20
N ASN A 272 18.84 -13.65 -1.13
CA ASN A 272 18.39 -14.04 0.21
C ASN A 272 17.33 -13.06 0.73
N LYS A 273 17.53 -11.76 0.51
CA LYS A 273 16.59 -10.69 0.88
C LYS A 273 15.26 -10.82 0.14
N HIS A 274 15.31 -11.05 -1.18
CA HIS A 274 14.13 -11.32 -2.00
C HIS A 274 13.36 -12.55 -1.50
N LYS A 275 14.07 -13.63 -1.17
CA LYS A 275 13.45 -14.84 -0.64
C LYS A 275 12.68 -14.58 0.66
N GLN A 276 13.29 -13.85 1.61
CA GLN A 276 12.62 -13.47 2.86
C GLN A 276 11.40 -12.60 2.62
N PHE A 277 11.49 -11.64 1.69
CA PHE A 277 10.34 -10.83 1.26
C PHE A 277 9.20 -11.70 0.71
N VAL A 278 9.51 -12.67 -0.16
CA VAL A 278 8.50 -13.60 -0.71
C VAL A 278 7.90 -14.45 0.40
N GLU A 279 8.69 -15.02 1.30
CA GLU A 279 8.22 -15.82 2.44
C GLU A 279 7.25 -15.00 3.33
N ARG A 280 7.56 -13.73 3.61
CA ARG A 280 6.68 -12.82 4.38
C ARG A 280 5.38 -12.46 3.69
N MET A 281 5.40 -12.35 2.36
CA MET A 281 4.16 -12.19 1.60
C MET A 281 3.37 -13.50 1.59
N VAL A 282 4.02 -14.66 1.51
CA VAL A 282 3.31 -15.95 1.60
C VAL A 282 2.62 -16.12 2.96
N ASP A 283 3.28 -15.73 4.06
CA ASP A 283 2.68 -15.71 5.40
C ASP A 283 1.42 -14.82 5.49
N ARG A 284 1.32 -13.79 4.63
CA ARG A 284 0.16 -12.89 4.51
C ARG A 284 -0.97 -13.45 3.64
N GLY A 285 -0.83 -14.66 3.11
CA GLY A 285 -1.87 -15.36 2.35
C GLY A 285 -1.77 -15.23 0.82
N TYR A 286 -0.62 -14.78 0.32
CA TYR A 286 -0.32 -14.79 -1.12
C TYR A 286 0.40 -16.09 -1.50
N THR A 287 0.36 -16.49 -2.78
CA THR A 287 1.26 -17.53 -3.31
C THR A 287 2.48 -16.88 -3.97
N GLU A 288 3.59 -17.59 -4.09
CA GLU A 288 4.82 -17.04 -4.71
C GLU A 288 4.54 -16.45 -6.11
N LYS A 289 3.68 -17.13 -6.88
CA LYS A 289 3.26 -16.66 -8.20
C LYS A 289 2.48 -15.36 -8.14
N GLN A 290 1.57 -15.25 -7.17
CA GLN A 290 0.85 -14.00 -6.92
C GLN A 290 1.78 -12.89 -6.49
N VAL A 291 2.75 -13.15 -5.59
CA VAL A 291 3.75 -12.14 -5.18
C VAL A 291 4.48 -11.58 -6.39
N ARG A 292 4.92 -12.45 -7.31
CA ARG A 292 5.54 -12.03 -8.56
C ARG A 292 4.65 -11.14 -9.41
N LEU A 293 3.43 -11.61 -9.69
CA LEU A 293 2.45 -10.86 -10.47
C LEU A 293 2.18 -9.47 -9.86
N LEU A 294 1.98 -9.42 -8.55
CA LEU A 294 1.64 -8.20 -7.81
C LEU A 294 2.80 -7.22 -7.77
N ALA A 295 4.03 -7.69 -7.55
CA ALA A 295 5.23 -6.85 -7.59
C ALA A 295 5.44 -6.25 -9.00
N GLU A 296 5.34 -7.06 -10.05
CA GLU A 296 5.45 -6.59 -11.44
C GLU A 296 4.34 -5.59 -11.81
N TRP A 297 3.10 -5.87 -11.39
CA TRP A 297 1.95 -4.99 -11.62
C TRP A 297 2.12 -3.66 -10.88
N TYR A 298 2.48 -3.69 -9.60
CA TYR A 298 2.68 -2.50 -8.78
C TYR A 298 3.78 -1.59 -9.35
N LEU A 299 4.92 -2.18 -9.76
CA LEU A 299 6.02 -1.45 -10.40
C LEU A 299 5.60 -0.80 -11.72
N ARG A 300 4.77 -1.47 -12.52
CA ARG A 300 4.25 -0.91 -13.78
C ARG A 300 3.37 0.30 -13.51
N VAL A 301 2.43 0.19 -12.56
CA VAL A 301 1.50 1.26 -12.23
C VAL A 301 2.23 2.48 -11.64
N ARG A 302 3.25 2.27 -10.80
CA ARG A 302 4.06 3.38 -10.28
C ARG A 302 4.90 4.08 -11.34
N LYS A 303 5.35 3.39 -12.40
CA LYS A 303 6.11 4.00 -13.50
C LYS A 303 5.24 4.82 -14.45
N SER A 304 3.94 4.53 -14.52
CA SER A 304 2.99 5.27 -15.36
C SER A 304 2.44 6.56 -14.71
N HIS A 305 2.80 6.84 -13.46
CA HIS A 305 2.40 8.01 -12.69
C HIS A 305 3.64 8.83 -12.29
#